data_AF-A0A2Y9FY29-F1
#
_entry.id   AF-A0A2Y9FY29-F1
#
_cell.length_a   1.000
_cell.length_b   1.000
_cell.length_c   1.000
_cell.angle_alpha   90.00
_cell.angle_beta   90.00
_cell.angle_gamma   90.00
#
_symmetry.space_group_name_H-M   'P 1'
#
loop_
_entity.id
_entity.type
_entity.pdbx_description
1 polymer ?
#
loop_
_entity_poly.entity_id
_entity_poly.type
_entity_poly.pdbx_seq_one_letter_code
_entity_poly.pdbx_strand_id
1 'polypeptide(L)'
;MAVFSDKGNYFWWLLFPVCAMSMTCPVFSSALSSVFCKWDLPVFTLPFNMAITMYLAATGHYNPFFPSKLITPVTSVPNVTWTDLSALELLKSVPVGVGQIYGCDNPWTGGIFLCAILLSSPIMFLHAAIGSLLGIAAGLSLSAPFENIYFGLWGFNSSLACIAIGGMFTALTWQTHFLAVACALFTAYLGISMSQVMTVVGLPACTWSFCLATLLFLLVTTENPNIYRMPLSKVTYPEENRIFYLQAKKRIVESPL
;
A
#
# COMPACT_ATOMS: atom_id res chain seq x y z
N MET A 1 -12.38 -5.35 -7.95
CA MET A 1 -13.10 -6.24 -8.89
C MET A 1 -13.28 -5.59 -10.25
N ALA A 2 -13.91 -4.40 -10.36
CA ALA A 2 -14.17 -3.75 -11.66
C ALA A 2 -12.94 -3.54 -12.56
N VAL A 3 -11.83 -3.01 -12.02
CA VAL A 3 -10.59 -2.75 -12.78
C VAL A 3 -10.00 -4.00 -13.45
N PHE A 4 -10.25 -5.18 -12.86
CA PHE A 4 -9.74 -6.47 -13.33
C PHE A 4 -10.78 -7.27 -14.13
N SER A 5 -11.97 -6.74 -14.39
CA SER A 5 -12.96 -7.40 -15.27
C SER A 5 -12.60 -7.19 -16.74
N ASP A 6 -12.73 -8.23 -17.55
CA ASP A 6 -12.52 -8.15 -19.01
C ASP A 6 -13.78 -7.68 -19.77
N LYS A 7 -14.91 -7.51 -19.06
CA LYS A 7 -16.20 -7.12 -19.66
C LYS A 7 -16.39 -5.60 -19.78
N GLY A 8 -15.43 -4.80 -19.33
CA GLY A 8 -15.46 -3.34 -19.44
C GLY A 8 -16.45 -2.64 -18.48
N ASN A 9 -16.70 -1.36 -18.75
CA ASN A 9 -17.57 -0.50 -17.94
C ASN A 9 -19.05 -0.90 -18.07
N TYR A 10 -19.83 -0.64 -17.01
CA TYR A 10 -21.28 -0.88 -16.97
C TYR A 10 -21.72 -2.34 -17.20
N PHE A 11 -20.84 -3.31 -16.93
CA PHE A 11 -21.22 -4.72 -16.84
C PHE A 11 -21.99 -4.99 -15.53
N TRP A 12 -23.31 -4.74 -15.54
CA TRP A 12 -24.18 -4.77 -14.36
C TRP A 12 -24.16 -6.08 -13.57
N TRP A 13 -23.94 -7.21 -14.24
CA TRP A 13 -23.83 -8.52 -13.59
C TRP A 13 -22.68 -8.57 -12.57
N LEU A 14 -21.65 -7.73 -12.72
CA LEU A 14 -20.55 -7.65 -11.77
C LEU A 14 -20.98 -7.21 -10.36
N LEU A 15 -22.16 -6.59 -10.22
CA LEU A 15 -22.70 -6.23 -8.91
C LEU A 15 -22.90 -7.46 -8.01
N PHE A 16 -23.28 -8.62 -8.56
CA PHE A 16 -23.49 -9.84 -7.78
C PHE A 16 -22.21 -10.34 -7.08
N PRO A 17 -21.11 -10.64 -7.80
CA PRO A 17 -19.87 -11.02 -7.13
C PRO A 17 -19.28 -9.89 -6.29
N VAL A 18 -19.49 -8.61 -6.67
CA VAL A 18 -19.07 -7.48 -5.82
C VAL A 18 -19.75 -7.55 -4.45
N CYS A 19 -21.08 -7.67 -4.40
CA CYS A 19 -21.81 -7.82 -3.15
C CYS A 19 -21.37 -9.06 -2.37
N ALA A 20 -21.27 -10.22 -3.04
CA ALA A 20 -20.90 -11.48 -2.40
C ALA A 20 -19.50 -11.41 -1.76
N MET A 21 -18.50 -10.91 -2.48
CA MET A 21 -17.14 -10.79 -1.95
C MET A 21 -17.06 -9.70 -0.87
N SER A 22 -17.80 -8.60 -0.99
CA SER A 22 -17.90 -7.59 0.07
C SER A 22 -18.46 -8.15 1.38
N MET A 23 -19.40 -9.09 1.33
CA MET A 23 -19.93 -9.77 2.52
C MET A 23 -18.88 -10.65 3.22
N THR A 24 -17.82 -11.09 2.51
CA THR A 24 -16.71 -11.84 3.12
C THR A 24 -15.72 -10.95 3.88
N CYS A 25 -15.65 -9.64 3.56
CA CYS A 25 -14.68 -8.73 4.19
C CYS A 25 -14.79 -8.68 5.72
N PRO A 26 -15.98 -8.54 6.35
CA PRO A 26 -16.10 -8.58 7.81
C PRO A 26 -15.66 -9.92 8.42
N VAL A 27 -15.90 -11.04 7.72
CA VAL A 27 -15.48 -12.38 8.16
C VAL A 27 -13.95 -12.48 8.19
N PHE A 28 -13.30 -12.10 7.08
CA PHE A 28 -11.83 -12.05 7.03
C PHE A 28 -11.25 -11.07 8.06
N SER A 29 -11.82 -9.88 8.20
CA SER A 29 -11.40 -8.90 9.20
C SER A 29 -11.48 -9.44 10.62
N SER A 30 -12.60 -10.09 10.98
CA SER A 30 -12.80 -10.66 12.32
C SER A 30 -11.81 -11.80 12.59
N ALA A 31 -11.66 -12.73 11.64
CA ALA A 31 -10.73 -13.85 11.76
C ALA A 31 -9.28 -13.36 11.91
N LEU A 32 -8.83 -12.45 11.04
CA LEU A 32 -7.49 -11.88 11.11
C LEU A 32 -7.28 -11.08 12.40
N SER A 33 -8.26 -10.28 12.83
CA SER A 33 -8.17 -9.50 14.05
C SER A 33 -8.03 -10.40 15.28
N SER A 34 -8.73 -11.54 15.34
CA SER A 34 -8.61 -12.52 16.43
C SER A 34 -7.20 -13.10 16.61
N VAL A 35 -6.40 -13.10 15.53
CA VAL A 35 -5.01 -13.55 15.55
C VAL A 35 -4.09 -12.37 15.83
N PHE A 36 -4.25 -11.27 15.10
CA PHE A 36 -3.32 -10.14 15.11
C PHE A 36 -3.41 -9.29 16.36
N CYS A 37 -4.56 -9.24 17.03
CA CYS A 37 -4.72 -8.54 18.30
C CYS A 37 -3.77 -9.07 19.38
N LYS A 38 -3.36 -10.34 19.31
CA LYS A 38 -2.40 -10.95 20.25
C LYS A 38 -1.00 -10.33 20.20
N TRP A 39 -0.65 -9.70 19.08
CA TRP A 39 0.59 -8.94 18.89
C TRP A 39 0.35 -7.44 18.77
N ASP A 40 -0.87 -6.97 19.04
CA ASP A 40 -1.30 -5.59 18.84
C ASP A 40 -1.00 -5.07 17.41
N LEU A 41 -1.34 -5.90 16.41
CA LEU A 41 -1.16 -5.58 14.98
C LEU A 41 -2.49 -5.31 14.27
N PRO A 42 -2.54 -4.33 13.35
CA PRO A 42 -3.73 -4.06 12.54
C PRO A 42 -3.86 -5.07 11.41
N VAL A 43 -5.08 -5.31 10.92
CA VAL A 43 -5.32 -6.23 9.78
C VAL A 43 -5.02 -5.60 8.41
N PHE A 44 -4.81 -4.28 8.36
CA PHE A 44 -4.62 -3.50 7.14
C PHE A 44 -5.65 -3.85 6.05
N THR A 45 -5.22 -4.00 4.80
CA THR A 45 -6.06 -4.38 3.67
C THR A 45 -5.97 -5.88 3.36
N LEU A 46 -5.47 -6.72 4.29
CA LEU A 46 -5.46 -8.17 4.12
C LEU A 46 -6.85 -8.77 3.80
N PRO A 47 -7.95 -8.34 4.45
CA PRO A 47 -9.29 -8.81 4.07
C PRO A 47 -9.62 -8.57 2.60
N PHE A 48 -9.30 -7.37 2.08
CA PHE A 48 -9.48 -7.03 0.68
C PHE A 48 -8.59 -7.89 -0.22
N ASN A 49 -7.30 -8.02 0.11
CA ASN A 49 -6.34 -8.79 -0.69
C ASN A 49 -6.72 -10.27 -0.74
N MET A 50 -7.15 -10.87 0.38
CA MET A 50 -7.66 -12.24 0.41
C MET A 50 -8.92 -12.40 -0.44
N ALA A 51 -9.90 -11.51 -0.30
CA ALA A 51 -11.13 -11.56 -1.08
C ALA A 51 -10.88 -11.39 -2.58
N ILE A 52 -10.11 -10.37 -3.00
CA ILE A 52 -9.87 -10.13 -4.43
C ILE A 52 -9.04 -11.25 -5.07
N THR A 53 -8.01 -11.76 -4.38
CA THR A 53 -7.19 -12.86 -4.89
C THR A 53 -8.01 -14.15 -4.99
N MET A 54 -8.83 -14.46 -3.98
CA MET A 54 -9.76 -15.61 -4.02
C MET A 54 -10.75 -15.49 -5.18
N TYR A 55 -11.37 -14.32 -5.37
CA TYR A 55 -12.31 -14.09 -6.45
C TYR A 55 -11.66 -14.26 -7.83
N LEU A 56 -10.52 -13.58 -8.06
CA LEU A 56 -9.83 -13.63 -9.35
C LEU A 56 -9.28 -15.03 -9.66
N ALA A 57 -8.86 -15.79 -8.65
CA ALA A 57 -8.43 -17.18 -8.84
C ALA A 57 -9.60 -18.10 -9.18
N ALA A 58 -10.77 -17.87 -8.55
CA ALA A 58 -11.97 -18.68 -8.79
C ALA A 58 -12.60 -18.42 -10.16
N THR A 59 -12.56 -17.17 -10.65
CA THR A 59 -13.05 -16.85 -11.99
C THR A 59 -11.97 -17.09 -13.04
N GLY A 60 -10.82 -16.43 -12.92
CA GLY A 60 -9.78 -16.40 -13.94
C GLY A 60 -10.23 -15.75 -15.25
N HIS A 61 -9.32 -15.73 -16.23
CA HIS A 61 -9.58 -15.14 -17.54
C HIS A 61 -10.63 -15.92 -18.35
N TYR A 62 -10.67 -17.24 -18.19
CA TYR A 62 -11.51 -18.13 -19.00
C TYR A 62 -12.90 -18.40 -18.42
N ASN A 63 -13.32 -17.67 -17.38
CA ASN A 63 -14.68 -17.81 -16.86
C ASN A 63 -15.70 -17.39 -17.92
N PRO A 64 -16.74 -18.20 -18.21
CA PRO A 64 -17.76 -17.83 -19.20
C PRO A 64 -18.57 -16.58 -18.83
N PHE A 65 -18.70 -16.26 -17.54
CA PHE A 65 -19.60 -15.22 -17.06
C PHE A 65 -18.86 -14.00 -16.51
N PHE A 66 -17.80 -14.22 -15.72
CA PHE A 66 -17.01 -13.19 -15.06
C PHE A 66 -15.51 -13.27 -15.42
N PRO A 67 -15.13 -13.17 -16.72
CA PRO A 67 -13.72 -13.27 -17.11
C PRO A 67 -12.92 -12.10 -16.53
N SER A 68 -11.78 -12.40 -15.93
CA SER A 68 -10.80 -11.37 -15.51
C SER A 68 -9.90 -10.98 -16.67
N LYS A 69 -9.29 -9.79 -16.59
CA LYS A 69 -8.20 -9.39 -17.51
C LYS A 69 -7.09 -10.43 -17.46
N LEU A 70 -6.54 -10.75 -18.62
CA LEU A 70 -5.41 -11.66 -18.73
C LEU A 70 -4.16 -11.01 -18.15
N ILE A 71 -3.53 -11.68 -17.18
CA ILE A 71 -2.26 -11.27 -16.57
C ILE A 71 -1.25 -12.37 -16.88
N THR A 72 -0.14 -12.01 -17.51
CA THR A 72 0.91 -12.94 -17.91
C THR A 72 2.25 -12.54 -17.33
N PRO A 73 3.14 -13.51 -17.06
CA PRO A 73 4.50 -13.20 -16.61
C PRO A 73 5.30 -12.50 -17.71
N VAL A 74 6.30 -11.73 -17.30
CA VAL A 74 7.28 -11.13 -18.22
C VAL A 74 8.20 -12.23 -18.74
N THR A 75 8.24 -12.44 -20.06
CA THR A 75 9.04 -13.51 -20.69
C THR A 75 10.22 -13.01 -21.51
N SER A 76 10.37 -11.69 -21.65
CA SER A 76 11.45 -11.05 -22.41
C SER A 76 11.97 -9.82 -21.68
N VAL A 77 13.22 -9.47 -21.95
CA VAL A 77 13.83 -8.26 -21.40
C VAL A 77 13.18 -7.03 -22.07
N PRO A 78 12.63 -6.08 -21.30
CA PRO A 78 12.06 -4.86 -21.87
C PRO A 78 13.16 -3.97 -22.46
N ASN A 79 12.88 -3.35 -23.61
CA ASN A 79 13.77 -2.37 -24.21
C ASN A 79 13.55 -1.01 -23.55
N VAL A 80 14.52 -0.52 -22.77
CA VAL A 80 14.43 0.75 -22.04
C VAL A 80 15.41 1.76 -22.63
N THR A 81 14.87 2.78 -23.31
CA THR A 81 15.65 3.88 -23.89
C THR A 81 15.69 5.05 -22.91
N TRP A 82 16.78 5.18 -22.15
CA TRP A 82 16.90 6.17 -21.07
C TRP A 82 16.78 7.63 -21.51
N THR A 83 17.03 7.95 -22.79
CA THR A 83 16.83 9.30 -23.33
C THR A 83 15.36 9.71 -23.40
N ASP A 84 14.43 8.75 -23.36
CA ASP A 84 12.99 9.01 -23.44
C ASP A 84 12.38 9.28 -22.05
N LEU A 85 13.19 9.23 -20.99
CA LEU A 85 12.74 9.49 -19.63
C LEU A 85 12.26 10.93 -19.48
N SER A 86 10.97 11.11 -19.21
CA SER A 86 10.35 12.42 -19.03
C SER A 86 10.25 12.79 -17.54
N ALA A 87 10.90 13.90 -17.16
CA ALA A 87 10.79 14.46 -15.82
C ALA A 87 9.35 14.90 -15.47
N LEU A 88 8.60 15.37 -16.47
CA LEU A 88 7.20 15.77 -16.28
C LEU A 88 6.31 14.55 -15.97
N GLU A 89 6.53 13.44 -16.66
CA GLU A 89 5.78 12.19 -16.39
C GLU A 89 6.18 11.59 -15.04
N LEU A 90 7.46 11.68 -14.64
CA LEU A 90 7.88 11.31 -13.28
C LEU A 90 7.18 12.17 -12.21
N LEU A 91 7.04 13.48 -12.44
CA LEU A 91 6.32 14.36 -11.50
C LEU A 91 4.84 13.99 -11.42
N LYS A 92 4.18 13.69 -12.55
CA LYS A 92 2.79 13.20 -12.58
C LYS A 92 2.64 11.83 -11.92
N SER A 93 3.68 11.00 -11.96
CA SER A 93 3.66 9.66 -11.36
C SER A 93 3.47 9.71 -9.83
N VAL A 94 3.82 10.82 -9.16
CA VAL A 94 3.65 10.96 -7.71
C VAL A 94 2.16 10.93 -7.31
N PRO A 95 1.29 11.83 -7.79
CA PRO A 95 -0.14 11.73 -7.50
C PRO A 95 -0.77 10.48 -8.12
N VAL A 96 -0.35 10.02 -9.31
CA VAL A 96 -0.88 8.77 -9.90
C VAL A 96 -0.59 7.56 -9.02
N GLY A 97 0.61 7.47 -8.42
CA GLY A 97 0.93 6.43 -7.43
C GLY A 97 0.00 6.47 -6.22
N VAL A 98 -0.42 7.64 -5.75
CA VAL A 98 -1.44 7.75 -4.69
C VAL A 98 -2.83 7.37 -5.21
N GLY A 99 -3.17 7.73 -6.44
CA GLY A 99 -4.40 7.31 -7.13
C GLY A 99 -4.55 5.78 -7.21
N GLN A 100 -3.45 5.09 -7.50
CA GLN A 100 -3.42 3.63 -7.63
C GLN A 100 -3.68 2.89 -6.32
N ILE A 101 -3.68 3.56 -5.15
CA ILE A 101 -4.20 2.97 -3.90
C ILE A 101 -5.64 2.48 -4.08
N TYR A 102 -6.43 3.21 -4.89
CA TYR A 102 -7.81 2.85 -5.26
C TYR A 102 -7.92 2.34 -6.70
N GLY A 103 -6.81 2.04 -7.36
CA GLY A 103 -6.78 1.60 -8.76
C GLY A 103 -7.13 2.70 -9.76
N CYS A 104 -6.81 3.96 -9.46
CA CYS A 104 -7.04 5.10 -10.33
C CYS A 104 -5.72 5.62 -10.94
N ASP A 105 -5.65 5.70 -12.27
CA ASP A 105 -4.48 6.14 -13.03
C ASP A 105 -4.51 7.64 -13.41
N ASN A 106 -5.63 8.33 -13.16
CA ASN A 106 -5.78 9.75 -13.46
C ASN A 106 -5.03 10.62 -12.42
N PRO A 107 -4.06 11.47 -12.83
CA PRO A 107 -3.28 12.30 -11.91
C PRO A 107 -4.14 13.26 -11.09
N TRP A 108 -5.26 13.76 -11.65
CA TRP A 108 -6.20 14.63 -10.92
C TRP A 108 -6.90 13.89 -9.79
N THR A 109 -7.27 12.62 -10.03
CA THR A 109 -7.87 11.77 -8.98
C THR A 109 -6.88 11.53 -7.84
N GLY A 110 -5.62 11.24 -8.18
CA GLY A 110 -4.54 11.14 -7.20
C GLY A 110 -4.33 12.44 -6.41
N GLY A 111 -4.36 13.59 -7.08
CA GLY A 111 -4.31 14.91 -6.44
C GLY A 111 -5.47 15.16 -5.48
N ILE A 112 -6.70 14.77 -5.85
CA ILE A 112 -7.88 14.84 -4.97
C ILE A 112 -7.68 13.97 -3.73
N PHE A 113 -7.18 12.74 -3.86
CA PHE A 113 -6.90 11.89 -2.71
C PHE A 113 -5.82 12.47 -1.81
N LEU A 114 -4.76 13.04 -2.38
CA LEU A 114 -3.76 13.77 -1.61
C LEU A 114 -4.38 14.95 -0.83
N CYS A 115 -5.22 15.77 -1.46
CA CYS A 115 -5.92 16.86 -0.77
C CYS A 115 -6.85 16.34 0.35
N ALA A 116 -7.53 15.21 0.14
CA ALA A 116 -8.37 14.58 1.16
C ALA A 116 -7.53 14.10 2.37
N ILE A 117 -6.34 13.52 2.12
CA ILE A 117 -5.41 13.14 3.18
C ILE A 117 -4.88 14.39 3.91
N LEU A 118 -4.52 15.45 3.16
CA LEU A 118 -4.02 16.71 3.71
C LEU A 118 -5.02 17.38 4.65
N LEU A 119 -6.31 17.34 4.29
CA LEU A 119 -7.39 17.88 5.11
C LEU A 119 -7.48 17.19 6.48
N SER A 120 -7.15 15.90 6.54
CA SER A 120 -7.13 15.11 7.78
C SER A 120 -5.82 15.28 8.56
N SER A 121 -4.67 15.10 7.89
CA SER A 121 -3.34 15.17 8.49
C SER A 121 -2.30 15.59 7.44
N PRO A 122 -1.69 16.77 7.59
CA PRO A 122 -0.54 17.19 6.78
C PRO A 122 0.65 16.21 6.85
N ILE A 123 0.86 15.54 7.99
CA ILE A 123 1.93 14.54 8.12
C ILE A 123 1.64 13.31 7.26
N MET A 124 0.39 12.83 7.22
CA MET A 124 0.00 11.72 6.36
C MET A 124 0.13 12.10 4.88
N PHE A 125 -0.26 13.31 4.50
CA PHE A 125 -0.09 13.83 3.13
C PHE A 125 1.38 13.80 2.70
N LEU A 126 2.28 14.29 3.57
CA LEU A 126 3.71 14.32 3.30
C LEU A 126 4.24 12.90 3.07
N HIS A 127 3.92 11.95 3.95
CA HIS A 127 4.39 10.56 3.81
C HIS A 127 3.74 9.83 2.62
N ALA A 128 2.51 10.17 2.26
CA ALA A 128 1.87 9.64 1.06
C ALA A 128 2.66 10.02 -0.20
N ALA A 129 3.05 11.30 -0.31
CA ALA A 129 3.84 11.81 -1.43
C ALA A 129 5.27 11.26 -1.42
N ILE A 130 5.94 11.24 -0.26
CA ILE A 130 7.30 10.66 -0.11
C ILE A 130 7.29 9.18 -0.49
N GLY A 131 6.36 8.39 0.03
CA GLY A 131 6.28 6.97 -0.29
C GLY A 131 6.03 6.71 -1.77
N SER A 132 5.17 7.50 -2.41
CA SER A 132 4.96 7.41 -3.87
C SER A 132 6.26 7.73 -4.65
N LEU A 133 6.98 8.79 -4.26
CA LEU A 133 8.26 9.17 -4.85
C LEU A 133 9.35 8.09 -4.66
N LEU A 134 9.42 7.45 -3.49
CA LEU A 134 10.34 6.34 -3.23
C LEU A 134 10.02 5.11 -4.06
N GLY A 135 8.73 4.88 -4.36
CA GLY A 135 8.30 3.86 -5.32
C GLY A 135 8.86 4.11 -6.72
N ILE A 136 8.76 5.36 -7.21
CA ILE A 136 9.36 5.77 -8.49
C ILE A 136 10.87 5.53 -8.48
N ALA A 137 11.57 5.94 -7.41
CA ALA A 137 13.01 5.73 -7.29
C ALA A 137 13.40 4.25 -7.31
N ALA A 138 12.63 3.38 -6.64
CA ALA A 138 12.83 1.93 -6.68
C ALA A 138 12.54 1.32 -8.06
N GLY A 139 11.56 1.86 -8.81
CA GLY A 139 11.30 1.45 -10.18
C GLY A 139 12.46 1.79 -11.12
N LEU A 140 12.99 3.00 -11.00
CA LEU A 140 14.15 3.44 -11.78
C LEU A 140 15.42 2.65 -11.42
N SER A 141 15.64 2.33 -10.14
CA SER A 141 16.82 1.57 -9.71
C SER A 141 16.84 0.13 -10.27
N LEU A 142 15.67 -0.44 -10.57
CA LEU A 142 15.53 -1.75 -11.21
C LEU A 142 15.31 -1.67 -12.73
N SER A 143 15.51 -0.49 -13.34
CA SER A 143 15.30 -0.27 -14.78
C SER A 143 13.91 -0.74 -15.25
N ALA A 144 12.87 -0.50 -14.44
CA ALA A 144 11.51 -0.88 -14.79
C ALA A 144 11.03 -0.10 -16.03
N PRO A 145 10.16 -0.70 -16.88
CA PRO A 145 9.56 0.02 -18.00
C PRO A 145 8.91 1.31 -17.52
N PHE A 146 9.23 2.43 -18.18
CA PHE A 146 8.77 3.76 -17.74
C PHE A 146 7.25 3.87 -17.70
N GLU A 147 6.55 3.19 -18.59
CA GLU A 147 5.07 3.13 -18.58
C GLU A 147 4.52 2.62 -17.25
N ASN A 148 5.12 1.59 -16.64
CA ASN A 148 4.67 1.07 -15.35
C ASN A 148 4.91 2.07 -14.21
N ILE A 149 5.98 2.86 -14.30
CA ILE A 149 6.28 3.93 -13.35
C ILE A 149 5.28 5.07 -13.52
N TYR A 150 5.03 5.50 -14.76
CA TYR A 150 4.10 6.57 -15.12
C TYR A 150 2.65 6.24 -14.78
N PHE A 151 2.29 4.96 -14.90
CA PHE A 151 1.00 4.44 -14.46
C PHE A 151 0.88 4.29 -12.93
N GLY A 152 1.91 4.67 -12.17
CA GLY A 152 1.92 4.68 -10.70
C GLY A 152 2.02 3.31 -10.04
N LEU A 153 2.29 2.24 -10.80
CA LEU A 153 2.29 0.85 -10.27
C LEU A 153 3.40 0.61 -9.24
N TRP A 154 4.43 1.45 -9.23
CA TRP A 154 5.51 1.38 -8.25
C TRP A 154 5.24 2.20 -6.98
N GLY A 155 4.29 3.14 -7.02
CA GLY A 155 4.12 4.16 -5.96
C GLY A 155 3.07 3.85 -4.91
N PHE A 156 2.03 3.06 -5.21
CA PHE A 156 0.88 2.94 -4.31
C PHE A 156 1.18 2.13 -3.04
N ASN A 157 1.87 1.00 -3.17
CA ASN A 157 2.24 0.16 -2.02
C ASN A 157 3.22 0.88 -1.09
N SER A 158 4.24 1.53 -1.66
CA SER A 158 5.22 2.31 -0.90
C SER A 158 4.60 3.54 -0.25
N SER A 159 3.63 4.20 -0.91
CA SER A 159 2.84 5.29 -0.32
C SER A 159 2.10 4.84 0.94
N LEU A 160 1.35 3.74 0.87
CA LEU A 160 0.63 3.17 2.02
C LEU A 160 1.56 2.81 3.18
N ALA A 161 2.68 2.14 2.88
CA ALA A 161 3.65 1.75 3.90
C ALA A 161 4.30 2.96 4.56
N CYS A 162 4.63 4.00 3.78
CA CYS A 162 5.21 5.24 4.30
C CYS A 162 4.25 5.98 5.24
N ILE A 163 2.95 6.06 4.89
CA ILE A 163 1.91 6.61 5.76
C ILE A 163 1.80 5.80 7.06
N ALA A 164 1.77 4.46 6.94
CA ALA A 164 1.55 3.57 8.07
C ALA A 164 2.68 3.66 9.11
N ILE A 165 3.94 3.64 8.66
CA ILE A 165 5.10 3.74 9.58
C ILE A 165 5.38 5.20 9.96
N GLY A 166 5.14 6.17 9.08
CA GLY A 166 5.47 7.60 9.22
C GLY A 166 4.57 8.40 10.16
N GLY A 167 4.26 7.85 11.34
CA GLY A 167 3.47 8.54 12.37
C GLY A 167 2.14 7.88 12.72
N MET A 168 1.62 6.98 11.88
CA MET A 168 0.31 6.36 12.10
C MET A 168 0.39 5.20 13.11
N PHE A 169 1.16 4.16 12.82
CA PHE A 169 1.34 2.98 13.69
C PHE A 169 2.67 3.00 14.47
N THR A 170 3.54 3.96 14.17
CA THR A 170 4.69 4.31 15.01
C THR A 170 4.63 5.79 15.32
N ALA A 171 5.05 6.22 16.50
CA ALA A 171 5.07 7.63 16.83
C ALA A 171 6.11 8.35 15.95
N LEU A 172 5.71 9.45 15.32
CA LEU A 172 6.62 10.17 14.43
C LEU A 172 7.78 10.76 15.24
N THR A 173 9.00 10.37 14.89
CA THR A 173 10.30 10.91 15.30
C THR A 173 11.19 10.95 14.06
N TRP A 174 12.39 11.54 14.14
CA TRP A 174 13.28 11.52 12.99
C TRP A 174 13.77 10.09 12.68
N GLN A 175 13.89 9.23 13.71
CA GLN A 175 14.24 7.82 13.55
C GLN A 175 13.14 7.04 12.84
N THR A 176 11.88 7.21 13.26
CA THR A 176 10.76 6.52 12.62
C THR A 176 10.43 7.09 11.23
N HIS A 177 10.76 8.35 10.96
CA HIS A 177 10.73 8.89 9.61
C HIS A 177 11.70 8.14 8.67
N PHE A 178 12.96 7.94 9.07
CA PHE A 178 13.89 7.12 8.28
C PHE A 178 13.45 5.65 8.18
N LEU A 179 12.85 5.11 9.24
CA LEU A 179 12.24 3.78 9.21
C LEU A 179 11.10 3.71 8.19
N ALA A 180 10.28 4.75 8.07
CA ALA A 180 9.20 4.85 7.10
C ALA A 180 9.73 4.94 5.66
N VAL A 181 10.82 5.67 5.43
CA VAL A 181 11.53 5.70 4.13
C VAL A 181 12.06 4.32 3.78
N ALA A 182 12.71 3.64 4.72
CA ALA A 182 13.21 2.28 4.52
C ALA A 182 12.09 1.28 4.25
N CYS A 183 10.98 1.36 5.00
CA CYS A 183 9.80 0.52 4.81
C CYS A 183 9.18 0.76 3.44
N ALA A 184 9.05 2.01 2.99
CA ALA A 184 8.50 2.36 1.69
C ALA A 184 9.34 1.78 0.53
N LEU A 185 10.67 1.91 0.58
CA LEU A 185 11.58 1.32 -0.41
C LEU A 185 11.50 -0.21 -0.41
N PHE A 186 11.56 -0.83 0.77
CA PHE A 186 11.40 -2.28 0.91
C PHE A 186 10.07 -2.76 0.33
N THR A 187 9.00 -2.02 0.59
CA THR A 187 7.65 -2.31 0.10
C THR A 187 7.56 -2.21 -1.42
N ALA A 188 8.24 -1.24 -2.05
CA ALA A 188 8.28 -1.13 -3.51
C ALA A 188 8.97 -2.35 -4.15
N TYR A 189 10.12 -2.75 -3.63
CA TYR A 189 10.84 -3.94 -4.10
C TYR A 189 10.05 -5.24 -3.86
N LEU A 190 9.41 -5.37 -2.70
CA LEU A 190 8.51 -6.48 -2.43
C LEU A 190 7.31 -6.46 -3.39
N GLY A 191 6.80 -5.28 -3.75
CA GLY A 191 5.71 -5.11 -4.71
C GLY A 191 6.02 -5.73 -6.06
N ILE A 192 7.18 -5.41 -6.66
CA ILE A 192 7.57 -6.02 -7.93
C ILE A 192 7.85 -7.54 -7.79
N SER A 193 8.47 -7.97 -6.68
CA SER A 193 8.71 -9.39 -6.41
C SER A 193 7.40 -10.19 -6.36
N MET A 194 6.42 -9.70 -5.59
CA MET A 194 5.10 -10.34 -5.50
C MET A 194 4.36 -10.29 -6.84
N SER A 195 4.45 -9.18 -7.58
CA SER A 195 3.85 -9.07 -8.92
C SER A 195 4.37 -10.17 -9.85
N GLN A 196 5.68 -10.36 -9.93
CA GLN A 196 6.29 -11.41 -10.75
C GLN A 196 5.81 -12.81 -10.34
N VAL A 197 5.82 -13.13 -9.05
CA VAL A 197 5.34 -14.44 -8.56
C VAL A 197 3.84 -14.66 -8.88
N MET A 198 3.00 -13.65 -8.65
CA MET A 198 1.55 -13.79 -8.82
C MET A 198 1.13 -13.79 -10.29
N THR A 199 1.89 -13.15 -11.19
CA THR A 199 1.62 -13.21 -12.64
C THR A 199 1.75 -14.62 -13.21
N VAL A 200 2.58 -15.50 -12.62
CA VAL A 200 2.70 -16.91 -13.02
C VAL A 200 1.37 -17.66 -12.88
N VAL A 201 0.57 -17.28 -11.88
CA VAL A 201 -0.76 -17.84 -11.62
C VAL A 201 -1.89 -16.93 -12.10
N GLY A 202 -1.58 -15.93 -12.94
CA GLY A 202 -2.56 -15.03 -13.55
C GLY A 202 -3.21 -14.03 -12.59
N LEU A 203 -2.56 -13.69 -11.48
CA LEU A 203 -3.11 -12.82 -10.43
C LEU A 203 -2.33 -11.51 -10.27
N PRO A 204 -2.99 -10.40 -9.92
CA PRO A 204 -2.32 -9.17 -9.53
C PRO A 204 -1.88 -9.21 -8.06
N ALA A 205 -0.76 -8.56 -7.73
CA ALA A 205 -0.29 -8.46 -6.35
C ALA A 205 -1.08 -7.51 -5.46
N CYS A 206 -1.83 -6.56 -6.05
CA CYS A 206 -2.61 -5.55 -5.33
C CYS A 206 -1.79 -4.93 -4.18
N THR A 207 -2.33 -4.91 -2.95
CA THR A 207 -1.66 -4.33 -1.79
C THR A 207 -1.12 -5.38 -0.81
N TRP A 208 -0.86 -6.60 -1.30
CA TRP A 208 -0.22 -7.65 -0.50
C TRP A 208 1.15 -7.21 0.01
N SER A 209 1.97 -6.57 -0.84
CA SER A 209 3.31 -6.13 -0.45
C SER A 209 3.28 -5.06 0.63
N PHE A 210 2.36 -4.08 0.54
CA PHE A 210 2.11 -3.13 1.63
C PHE A 210 1.80 -3.85 2.94
N CYS A 211 0.85 -4.79 2.95
CA CYS A 211 0.44 -5.48 4.17
C CYS A 211 1.60 -6.24 4.80
N LEU A 212 2.28 -7.09 4.01
CA LEU A 212 3.35 -7.95 4.50
C LEU A 212 4.57 -7.15 4.96
N ALA A 213 4.99 -6.14 4.18
CA ALA A 213 6.11 -5.29 4.55
C ALA A 213 5.82 -4.47 5.82
N THR A 214 4.65 -3.84 5.89
CA THR A 214 4.32 -2.99 7.04
C THR A 214 4.17 -3.82 8.32
N LEU A 215 3.54 -5.00 8.25
CA LEU A 215 3.46 -5.92 9.39
C LEU A 215 4.84 -6.39 9.85
N LEU A 216 5.73 -6.73 8.91
CA LEU A 216 7.11 -7.08 9.22
C LEU A 216 7.81 -5.93 9.98
N PHE A 217 7.71 -4.70 9.50
CA PHE A 217 8.33 -3.54 10.14
C PHE A 217 7.70 -3.20 11.50
N LEU A 218 6.40 -3.43 11.70
CA LEU A 218 5.73 -3.28 13.00
C LEU A 218 6.06 -4.41 14.00
N LEU A 219 6.58 -5.54 13.52
CA LEU A 219 7.08 -6.62 14.36
C LEU A 219 8.54 -6.44 14.78
N VAL A 220 9.29 -5.54 14.13
CA VAL A 220 10.68 -5.25 14.52
C VAL A 220 10.70 -4.62 15.90
N THR A 221 11.40 -5.28 16.83
CA THR A 221 11.72 -4.75 18.16
C THR A 221 13.09 -4.09 18.15
N THR A 222 13.27 -3.04 18.94
CA THR A 222 14.54 -2.32 19.05
C THR A 222 14.72 -1.75 20.45
N GLU A 223 15.97 -1.64 20.90
CA GLU A 223 16.34 -0.98 22.16
C GLU A 223 16.32 0.55 22.04
N ASN A 224 16.19 1.11 20.83
CA ASN A 224 16.11 2.56 20.65
C ASN A 224 14.74 3.09 21.10
N PRO A 225 14.67 3.88 22.20
CA PRO A 225 13.40 4.33 22.76
C PRO A 225 12.65 5.33 21.86
N ASN A 226 13.30 5.84 20.80
CA ASN A 226 12.69 6.77 19.85
C ASN A 226 12.00 6.09 18.67
N ILE A 227 12.13 4.76 18.54
CA ILE A 227 11.35 3.94 17.63
C ILE A 227 10.25 3.28 18.46
N TYR A 228 9.12 3.97 18.55
CA TYR A 228 8.01 3.59 19.42
C TYR A 228 6.80 3.17 18.60
N ARG A 229 6.39 1.91 18.75
CA ARG A 229 5.15 1.40 18.15
C ARG A 229 3.95 1.87 18.96
N MET A 230 2.95 2.43 18.28
CA MET A 230 1.74 2.91 18.93
C MET A 230 0.86 1.73 19.37
N PRO A 231 0.34 1.74 20.62
CA PRO A 231 -0.71 0.80 21.01
C PRO A 231 -1.94 1.01 20.12
N LEU A 232 -2.54 -0.04 19.55
CA LEU A 232 -3.65 0.13 18.59
C LEU A 232 -4.85 0.87 19.18
N SER A 233 -5.13 0.67 20.46
CA SER A 233 -6.20 1.37 21.19
C SER A 233 -6.00 2.89 21.30
N LYS A 234 -4.82 3.39 20.94
CA LYS A 234 -4.42 4.81 21.01
C LYS A 234 -4.10 5.41 19.64
N VAL A 235 -4.14 4.62 18.56
CA VAL A 235 -3.86 5.12 17.22
C VAL A 235 -5.02 5.98 16.75
N THR A 236 -4.75 7.25 16.42
CA THR A 236 -5.69 8.16 15.73
C THR A 236 -5.07 8.67 14.43
N TYR A 237 -4.24 9.71 14.49
CA TYR A 237 -3.51 10.30 13.38
C TYR A 237 -2.16 10.86 13.86
N PRO A 238 -1.16 11.06 12.98
CA PRO A 238 0.23 11.28 13.40
C PRO A 238 0.48 12.42 14.39
N GLU A 239 -0.21 13.54 14.24
CA GLU A 239 -0.08 14.70 15.10
C GLU A 239 -0.48 14.37 16.55
N GLU A 240 -1.63 13.72 16.75
CA GLU A 240 -2.10 13.32 18.08
C GLU A 240 -1.32 12.11 18.64
N ASN A 241 -0.97 11.14 17.78
CA ASN A 241 -0.12 10.01 18.14
C ASN A 241 1.24 10.49 18.70
N ARG A 242 1.82 11.52 18.08
CA ARG A 242 3.07 12.13 18.56
C ARG A 242 2.89 12.80 19.92
N ILE A 243 1.76 13.47 20.18
CA ILE A 243 1.46 14.05 21.49
C ILE A 243 1.38 12.95 22.55
N PHE A 244 0.65 11.87 22.28
CA PHE A 244 0.54 10.71 23.17
C PHE A 244 1.93 10.14 23.52
N TYR A 245 2.78 9.92 22.51
CA TYR A 245 4.13 9.41 22.72
C TYR A 245 4.99 10.34 23.57
N LEU A 246 4.96 11.66 23.33
CA LEU A 246 5.74 12.61 24.12
C LEU A 246 5.30 12.65 25.59
N GLN A 247 3.99 12.54 25.84
CA GLN A 247 3.45 12.45 27.20
C GLN A 247 3.87 11.14 27.88
N ALA A 248 3.78 10.01 27.18
CA ALA A 248 4.22 8.71 27.69
C ALA A 248 5.73 8.70 28.00
N LYS A 249 6.55 9.24 27.09
CA LYS A 249 7.99 9.37 27.26
C LYS A 249 8.34 10.23 28.48
N LYS A 250 7.65 11.35 28.69
CA LYS A 250 7.86 12.21 29.86
C LYS A 250 7.55 11.48 31.17
N ARG A 251 6.45 10.73 31.24
CA ARG A 251 6.09 9.93 32.43
C ARG A 251 7.13 8.87 32.76
N ILE A 252 7.72 8.22 31.75
CA ILE A 252 8.79 7.23 31.94
C ILE A 252 10.04 7.89 32.56
N VAL A 253 10.37 9.11 32.15
CA VAL A 253 11.53 9.86 32.70
C VAL A 253 11.27 10.37 34.12
N GLU A 254 10.03 10.77 34.44
CA GLU A 254 9.66 11.29 35.76
C GLU A 254 9.43 10.18 36.81
N SER A 255 9.15 8.95 36.39
CA SER A 255 9.00 7.79 37.25
C SER A 255 9.81 6.60 36.71
N PRO A 256 11.15 6.68 36.73
CA PRO A 256 11.99 5.52 36.44
C PRO A 256 11.78 4.53 37.60
N LEU A 257 11.08 3.43 37.34
CA LEU A 257 11.05 2.27 38.24
C LEU A 257 12.47 1.73 38.43
#